data_AF-A0A4U0R4B2-F1
#
_entry.id   AF-A0A4U0R4B2-F1
#
_cell.length_a   1.000
_cell.length_b   1.000
_cell.length_c   1.000
_cell.angle_alpha   90.00
_cell.angle_beta   90.00
_cell.angle_gamma   90.00
#
_symmetry.space_group_name_H-M   'P 1'
#
loop_
_entity.id
_entity.type
_entity.pdbx_description
1 polymer ?
#
loop_
_entity_poly.entity_id
_entity_poly.type
_entity_poly.pdbx_seq_one_letter_code
_entity_poly.pdbx_strand_id
1 'polypeptide(L)'
;MTFIQNKRDIAELLVQQKLPFSLSYRSFMFCSRGGEFERIYSWDSPFFSAGVELFHPTRSIFSFSHHALSWRFTSVVIAGGMSLATHNGSNDTQFNAGRIHRQKFLKIDEDVVRKTYAGQFPFLTAAGKEIAGLPRKAFILGI
;
A
#
# COMPACT_ATOMS: atom_id res chain seq x y z
N MET A 1 0.18 6.52 -15.86
CA MET A 1 0.22 7.48 -14.74
C MET A 1 0.77 6.74 -13.52
N THR A 2 1.69 7.31 -12.75
CA THR A 2 2.36 6.62 -11.63
C THR A 2 1.55 6.74 -10.34
N PHE A 3 1.81 5.87 -9.35
CA PHE A 3 1.17 5.90 -8.02
C PHE A 3 1.20 7.29 -7.36
N ILE A 4 2.35 7.96 -7.38
CA ILE A 4 2.51 9.27 -6.74
C ILE A 4 1.69 10.34 -7.49
N GLN A 5 1.69 10.32 -8.82
CA GLN A 5 1.00 11.33 -9.61
C GLN A 5 -0.52 11.22 -9.42
N ASN A 6 -1.07 10.01 -9.46
CA ASN A 6 -2.51 9.79 -9.30
C ASN A 6 -3.02 10.35 -7.96
N LYS A 7 -2.24 10.19 -6.88
CA LYS A 7 -2.61 10.77 -5.59
C LYS A 7 -2.52 12.28 -5.53
N ARG A 8 -1.47 12.87 -6.14
CA ARG A 8 -1.33 14.33 -6.24
C ARG A 8 -2.52 14.95 -6.98
N ASP A 9 -2.89 14.39 -8.11
CA ASP A 9 -4.00 14.89 -8.93
C ASP A 9 -5.31 14.90 -8.12
N ILE A 10 -5.61 13.81 -7.38
CA ILE A 10 -6.78 13.74 -6.53
C ILE A 10 -6.68 14.70 -5.33
N ALA A 11 -5.51 14.82 -4.71
CA ALA A 11 -5.30 15.74 -3.60
C ALA A 11 -5.52 17.19 -4.01
N GLU A 12 -5.03 17.60 -5.19
CA GLU A 12 -5.21 18.97 -5.71
C GLU A 12 -6.68 19.36 -5.87
N LEU A 13 -7.53 18.42 -6.29
CA LEU A 13 -8.99 18.63 -6.36
C LEU A 13 -9.63 18.87 -4.99
N LEU A 14 -9.07 18.28 -3.93
CA LEU A 14 -9.65 18.28 -2.58
C LEU A 14 -9.08 19.38 -1.68
N VAL A 15 -7.81 19.77 -1.86
CA VAL A 15 -7.16 20.83 -1.06
C VAL A 15 -7.92 22.15 -1.17
N GLN A 16 -8.54 22.44 -2.30
CA GLN A 16 -9.37 23.63 -2.51
C GLN A 16 -10.53 23.74 -1.51
N GLN A 17 -11.00 22.62 -0.96
CA GLN A 17 -12.09 22.58 0.01
C GLN A 17 -11.66 22.93 1.44
N LYS A 18 -10.34 23.03 1.71
CA LYS A 18 -9.76 23.38 3.03
C LYS A 18 -10.25 22.53 4.22
N LEU A 19 -10.85 21.37 3.96
CA LEU A 19 -11.25 20.41 4.98
C LEU A 19 -10.20 19.29 5.09
N PRO A 20 -9.95 18.75 6.30
CA PRO A 20 -9.08 17.58 6.42
C PRO A 20 -9.63 16.39 5.63
N PHE A 21 -8.76 15.72 4.89
CA PHE A 21 -9.13 14.54 4.11
C PHE A 21 -7.99 13.52 4.11
N SER A 22 -8.36 12.26 3.92
CA SER A 22 -7.39 11.18 3.75
C SER A 22 -7.60 10.40 2.46
N LEU A 23 -6.50 10.02 1.82
CA LEU A 23 -6.47 9.27 0.58
C LEU A 23 -5.80 7.93 0.81
N SER A 24 -6.45 6.84 0.43
CA SER A 24 -5.85 5.50 0.46
C SER A 24 -6.22 4.70 -0.78
N TYR A 25 -5.44 3.67 -1.06
CA TYR A 25 -5.80 2.62 -2.00
C TYR A 25 -6.48 1.47 -1.25
N ARG A 26 -7.45 0.83 -1.89
CA ARG A 26 -8.11 -0.35 -1.33
C ARG A 26 -7.21 -1.59 -1.39
N SER A 27 -6.50 -1.74 -2.50
CA SER A 27 -5.70 -2.93 -2.78
C SER A 27 -4.28 -2.77 -2.28
N PHE A 28 -3.72 -3.86 -1.75
CA PHE A 28 -2.40 -3.91 -1.16
C PHE A 28 -1.57 -5.06 -1.74
N MET A 29 -0.34 -4.75 -2.13
CA MET A 29 0.73 -5.73 -2.25
C MET A 29 1.35 -5.90 -0.87
N PHE A 30 0.92 -6.95 -0.17
CA PHE A 30 1.39 -7.28 1.17
C PHE A 30 2.56 -8.26 1.08
N CYS A 31 3.74 -7.80 1.48
CA CYS A 31 4.97 -8.57 1.45
C CYS A 31 5.26 -9.12 2.84
N SER A 32 5.04 -10.41 3.06
CA SER A 32 5.45 -11.08 4.30
C SER A 32 6.86 -11.62 4.14
N ARG A 33 7.73 -11.32 5.11
CA ARG A 33 9.16 -11.66 5.12
C ARG A 33 9.46 -12.48 6.37
N GLY A 34 10.14 -13.61 6.19
CA GLY A 34 10.46 -14.53 7.27
C GLY A 34 9.25 -15.32 7.79
N GLY A 35 9.56 -16.45 8.43
CA GLY A 35 8.55 -17.34 9.00
C GLY A 35 7.83 -18.23 7.98
N GLU A 36 6.86 -19.00 8.47
CA GLU A 36 6.14 -20.03 7.70
C GLU A 36 5.36 -19.46 6.51
N PHE A 37 4.87 -18.22 6.62
CA PHE A 37 3.99 -17.59 5.64
C PHE A 37 4.71 -16.56 4.76
N GLU A 38 6.05 -16.64 4.62
CA GLU A 38 6.83 -15.77 3.74
C GLU A 38 6.38 -15.92 2.28
N ARG A 39 5.63 -14.93 1.79
CA ARG A 39 5.13 -14.79 0.41
C ARG A 39 4.67 -13.34 0.18
N ILE A 40 4.35 -13.04 -1.08
CA ILE A 40 3.65 -11.82 -1.47
C ILE A 40 2.18 -12.14 -1.69
N TYR A 41 1.32 -11.28 -1.14
CA TYR A 41 -0.13 -11.44 -1.17
C TYR A 41 -0.82 -10.19 -1.72
N SER A 42 -1.94 -10.41 -2.40
CA SER A 42 -2.94 -9.39 -2.68
C SER A 42 -3.89 -9.35 -1.52
N TRP A 43 -4.14 -8.15 -1.01
CA TRP A 43 -5.05 -7.92 0.09
C TRP A 43 -5.90 -6.69 -0.19
N ASP A 44 -7.22 -6.85 -0.13
CA ASP A 44 -8.15 -5.73 -0.22
C ASP A 44 -8.59 -5.31 1.18
N SER A 45 -8.28 -4.07 1.54
CA SER A 45 -8.72 -3.44 2.78
C SER A 45 -9.59 -2.22 2.46
N PRO A 46 -10.80 -2.08 3.03
CA PRO A 46 -11.68 -0.94 2.76
C PRO A 46 -11.00 0.42 3.03
N PHE A 47 -10.17 0.47 4.06
CA PHE A 47 -9.29 1.58 4.35
C PHE A 47 -8.14 1.07 5.25
N PHE A 48 -6.91 1.23 4.79
CA PHE A 48 -5.72 0.90 5.58
C PHE A 48 -4.73 2.05 5.52
N SER A 49 -4.05 2.26 6.65
CA SER A 49 -3.18 3.41 6.86
C SER A 49 -1.82 3.27 6.19
N ALA A 50 -1.38 2.06 5.86
CA ALA A 50 -0.13 1.90 5.14
C ALA A 50 -0.27 2.55 3.76
N GLY A 51 0.58 3.53 3.49
CA GLY A 51 0.48 4.31 2.26
C GLY A 51 -0.77 5.21 2.18
N VAL A 52 -1.36 5.61 3.31
CA VAL A 52 -2.38 6.68 3.33
C VAL A 52 -1.70 8.05 3.22
N GLU A 53 -2.36 8.99 2.56
CA GLU A 53 -1.99 10.40 2.61
C GLU A 53 -3.06 11.17 3.40
N LEU A 54 -2.62 12.09 4.26
CA LEU A 54 -3.50 12.91 5.07
C LEU A 54 -3.19 14.38 4.79
N PHE A 55 -4.22 15.13 4.43
CA PHE A 55 -4.20 16.58 4.54
C PHE A 55 -4.93 16.98 5.82
N HIS A 56 -4.28 17.78 6.65
CA HIS A 56 -4.87 18.41 7.83
C HIS A 56 -4.18 19.76 8.05
N PRO A 57 -4.91 20.86 8.35
CA PRO A 57 -4.34 22.21 8.37
C PRO A 57 -3.27 22.43 9.44
N THR A 58 -3.33 21.69 10.55
CA THR A 58 -2.48 21.94 11.74
C THR A 58 -1.84 20.69 12.35
N ARG A 59 -2.04 19.49 11.79
CA ARG A 59 -1.61 18.23 12.42
C ARG A 59 -1.10 17.25 11.37
N SER A 60 -0.22 16.35 11.79
CA SER A 60 0.26 15.26 10.94
C SER A 60 -0.54 13.99 11.19
N ILE A 61 -0.33 12.99 10.32
CA ILE A 61 -0.98 11.68 10.44
C ILE A 61 -0.75 11.01 11.81
N PHE A 62 0.41 11.23 12.44
CA PHE A 62 0.77 10.61 13.72
C PHE A 62 -0.11 11.09 14.89
N SER A 63 -0.79 12.23 14.74
CA SER A 63 -1.77 12.71 15.72
C SER A 63 -3.10 11.93 15.66
N PHE A 64 -3.25 11.00 14.72
CA PHE A 64 -4.48 10.27 14.48
C PHE A 64 -4.19 8.77 14.38
N SER A 65 -4.93 7.96 15.15
CA SER A 65 -4.82 6.51 15.05
C SER A 65 -5.06 6.07 13.60
N HIS A 66 -4.16 5.26 13.08
CA HIS A 66 -4.12 4.78 11.70
C HIS A 66 -5.45 4.22 11.19
N HIS A 67 -6.21 3.54 12.06
CA HIS A 67 -7.51 2.96 11.73
C HIS A 67 -8.70 3.91 11.94
N ALA A 68 -8.49 5.05 12.59
CA ALA A 68 -9.52 6.03 12.88
C ALA A 68 -9.66 7.11 11.79
N LEU A 69 -8.73 7.19 10.85
CA LEU A 69 -8.74 8.21 9.79
C LEU A 69 -10.02 8.18 8.97
N SER A 70 -10.49 6.97 8.61
CA SER A 70 -11.73 6.77 7.84
C SER A 70 -12.99 7.29 8.54
N TRP A 71 -12.95 7.40 9.87
CA TRP A 71 -14.08 7.83 10.69
C TRP A 71 -13.98 9.31 11.09
N ARG A 72 -12.77 9.88 11.08
CA ARG A 72 -12.50 11.24 11.55
C ARG A 72 -12.54 12.27 10.43
N PHE A 73 -12.26 11.86 9.21
CA PHE A 73 -12.11 12.76 8.06
C PHE A 73 -12.85 12.22 6.84
N THR A 74 -13.13 13.12 5.90
CA THR A 74 -13.50 12.72 4.54
C THR A 74 -12.42 11.80 4.00
N SER A 75 -12.81 10.58 3.64
CA SER A 75 -11.87 9.53 3.29
C SER A 75 -12.18 9.00 1.90
N VAL A 76 -11.21 9.16 1.02
CA VAL A 76 -11.36 8.83 -0.40
C VAL A 76 -10.51 7.60 -0.69
N VAL A 77 -11.18 6.59 -1.21
CA VAL A 77 -10.54 5.38 -1.74
C VAL A 77 -10.29 5.61 -3.22
N ILE A 78 -9.02 5.69 -3.62
CA ILE A 78 -8.65 5.89 -5.02
C ILE A 78 -8.74 4.55 -5.74
N ALA A 79 -9.39 4.54 -6.91
CA ALA A 79 -9.51 3.36 -7.75
C ALA A 79 -8.23 3.10 -8.57
N GLY A 80 -8.00 1.84 -8.95
CA GLY A 80 -6.97 1.46 -9.93
C GLY A 80 -5.52 1.55 -9.47
N GLY A 81 -5.27 1.88 -8.20
CA GLY A 81 -3.93 1.83 -7.61
C GLY A 81 -3.83 0.84 -6.45
N MET A 82 -2.59 0.57 -6.07
CA MET A 82 -2.26 -0.39 -5.01
C MET A 82 -1.23 0.20 -4.07
N SER A 83 -1.39 0.00 -2.77
CA SER A 83 -0.38 0.33 -1.76
C SER A 83 0.55 -0.86 -1.52
N LEU A 84 1.75 -0.61 -1.00
CA LEU A 84 2.71 -1.67 -0.61
C LEU A 84 2.91 -1.65 0.90
N ALA A 85 2.81 -2.82 1.53
CA ALA A 85 3.09 -2.99 2.95
C ALA A 85 4.04 -4.16 3.15
N THR A 86 5.06 -3.99 3.99
CA THR A 86 6.00 -5.05 4.34
C THR A 86 5.79 -5.45 5.79
N HIS A 87 5.69 -6.75 6.02
CA HIS A 87 5.65 -7.38 7.34
C HIS A 87 6.88 -8.28 7.50
N ASN A 88 7.72 -8.01 8.49
CA ASN A 88 9.02 -8.67 8.68
C ASN A 88 9.20 -9.25 10.10
N GLY A 89 8.10 -9.44 10.83
CA GLY A 89 8.12 -9.93 12.20
C GLY A 89 8.42 -8.86 13.27
N SER A 90 8.85 -7.65 12.91
CA SER A 90 8.99 -6.54 13.87
C SER A 90 7.72 -5.68 13.98
N ASN A 91 6.67 -6.01 13.21
CA ASN A 91 5.39 -5.32 13.28
C ASN A 91 4.61 -5.75 14.53
N ASP A 92 3.81 -4.83 15.05
CA ASP A 92 2.90 -4.99 16.19
C ASP A 92 1.74 -5.98 15.94
N THR A 93 1.59 -6.46 14.71
CA THR A 93 0.53 -7.41 14.33
C THR A 93 1.12 -8.76 13.95
N GLN A 94 0.47 -9.85 14.34
CA GLN A 94 0.87 -11.18 13.88
C GLN A 94 0.41 -11.43 12.44
N PHE A 95 1.21 -12.18 11.68
CA PHE A 95 0.83 -12.70 10.36
C PHE A 95 0.82 -14.23 10.41
N ASN A 96 -0.38 -14.81 10.45
CA ASN A 96 -0.62 -16.24 10.63
C ASN A 96 -1.77 -16.73 9.74
N ALA A 97 -1.96 -18.05 9.67
CA ALA A 97 -3.02 -18.67 8.87
C ALA A 97 -4.41 -18.11 9.16
N GLY A 98 -4.74 -17.86 10.43
CA GLY A 98 -6.04 -17.30 10.84
C GLY A 98 -6.28 -15.89 10.29
N ARG A 99 -5.24 -15.03 10.31
CA ARG A 99 -5.32 -13.69 9.71
C ARG A 99 -5.42 -13.76 8.19
N ILE A 100 -4.61 -14.60 7.55
CA ILE A 100 -4.62 -14.83 6.10
C ILE A 100 -6.04 -15.18 5.64
N HIS A 101 -6.67 -16.14 6.32
CA HIS A 101 -8.03 -16.58 6.01
C HIS A 101 -9.06 -15.48 6.27
N ARG A 102 -9.10 -14.91 7.49
CA ARG A 102 -10.09 -13.90 7.89
C ARG A 102 -10.06 -12.65 7.02
N GLN A 103 -8.85 -12.21 6.64
CA GLN A 103 -8.65 -11.00 5.84
C GLN A 103 -8.54 -11.30 4.33
N LYS A 104 -8.74 -12.56 3.93
CA LYS A 104 -8.79 -13.01 2.53
C LYS A 104 -7.54 -12.63 1.73
N PHE A 105 -6.37 -12.82 2.33
CA PHE A 105 -5.10 -12.65 1.61
C PHE A 105 -4.97 -13.71 0.52
N LEU A 106 -4.73 -13.28 -0.72
CA LEU A 106 -4.55 -14.15 -1.87
C LEU A 106 -3.08 -14.14 -2.28
N LYS A 107 -2.44 -15.31 -2.44
CA LYS A 107 -1.05 -15.37 -2.91
C LYS A 107 -0.98 -14.82 -4.34
N ILE A 108 0.07 -14.05 -4.62
CA ILE A 108 0.32 -13.49 -5.95
C ILE A 108 1.46 -14.28 -6.62
N ASP A 109 1.26 -14.67 -7.88
CA ASP A 109 2.30 -15.27 -8.71
C ASP A 109 3.40 -14.26 -9.06
N GLU A 110 4.62 -14.75 -9.23
CA GLU A 110 5.80 -13.89 -9.42
C GLU A 110 5.68 -12.96 -10.64
N ASP A 111 5.08 -13.43 -11.74
CA ASP A 111 4.80 -12.61 -12.91
C ASP A 111 3.89 -11.41 -12.61
N VAL A 112 2.86 -11.64 -11.81
CA VAL A 112 1.91 -10.61 -11.41
C VAL A 112 2.59 -9.63 -10.44
N VAL A 113 3.42 -10.13 -9.51
CA VAL A 113 4.24 -9.27 -8.65
C VAL A 113 5.12 -8.35 -9.49
N ARG A 114 5.83 -8.90 -10.49
CA ARG A 114 6.74 -8.15 -11.37
C ARG A 114 6.02 -7.05 -12.15
N LYS A 115 4.93 -7.39 -12.83
CA LYS A 115 4.11 -6.42 -13.57
C LYS A 115 3.56 -5.33 -12.64
N THR A 116 3.11 -5.73 -11.45
CA THR A 116 2.49 -4.79 -10.50
C THR A 116 3.50 -3.80 -9.96
N TYR A 117 4.67 -4.22 -9.47
CA TYR A 117 5.63 -3.24 -8.94
C TYR A 117 6.26 -2.38 -10.03
N ALA A 118 6.43 -2.89 -11.26
CA ALA A 118 6.92 -2.08 -12.37
C ALA A 118 5.94 -0.96 -12.74
N GLY A 119 4.63 -1.23 -12.71
CA GLY A 119 3.59 -0.25 -13.02
C GLY A 119 3.25 0.69 -11.86
N GLN A 120 3.06 0.13 -10.65
CA GLN A 120 2.57 0.86 -9.48
C GLN A 120 3.71 1.50 -8.69
N PHE A 121 4.88 0.85 -8.60
CA PHE A 121 5.97 1.27 -7.73
C PHE A 121 7.29 1.52 -8.48
N PRO A 122 7.29 2.27 -9.60
CA PRO A 122 8.51 2.48 -10.41
C PRO A 122 9.60 3.25 -9.65
N PHE A 123 9.24 3.92 -8.56
CA PHE A 123 10.15 4.69 -7.70
C PHE A 123 10.92 3.82 -6.70
N LEU A 124 10.62 2.53 -6.56
CA LEU A 124 11.34 1.66 -5.63
C LEU A 124 12.77 1.39 -6.12
N THR A 125 13.73 1.75 -5.28
CA THR A 125 15.15 1.41 -5.46
C THR A 125 15.38 -0.09 -5.31
N ALA A 126 16.56 -0.58 -5.72
CA ALA A 126 16.95 -1.97 -5.50
C ALA A 126 16.91 -2.35 -4.01
N ALA A 127 17.38 -1.46 -3.13
CA ALA A 127 17.29 -1.65 -1.68
C ALA A 127 15.85 -1.70 -1.18
N GLY A 128 14.97 -0.82 -1.67
CA GLY A 128 13.55 -0.85 -1.32
C GLY A 128 12.86 -2.15 -1.74
N LYS A 129 13.19 -2.64 -2.94
CA LYS A 129 12.70 -3.95 -3.44
C LYS A 129 13.19 -5.10 -2.56
N GLU A 130 14.46 -5.07 -2.15
CA GLU A 130 15.04 -6.10 -1.29
C GLU A 130 14.40 -6.15 0.11
N ILE A 131 14.16 -4.99 0.73
CA ILE A 131 13.46 -4.90 2.02
C ILE A 131 12.06 -5.53 1.90
N ALA A 132 11.34 -5.20 0.82
CA ALA A 132 10.02 -5.76 0.54
C ALA A 132 10.05 -7.20 0.02
N GLY A 133 11.21 -7.81 -0.22
CA GLY A 133 11.30 -9.16 -0.80
C GLY A 133 10.83 -9.26 -2.25
N LEU A 134 10.80 -8.15 -2.98
CA LEU A 134 10.45 -8.12 -4.39
C LEU A 134 11.61 -8.65 -5.26
N PRO A 135 11.32 -9.39 -6.34
CA PRO A 135 12.35 -9.95 -7.21
C PRO A 135 13.16 -8.84 -7.91
N ARG A 136 14.50 -8.99 -7.92
CA ARG A 136 15.45 -7.97 -8.42
C ARG A 136 15.39 -7.76 -9.94
N LYS A 137 14.98 -8.75 -10.73
CA LYS A 137 14.93 -8.67 -12.20
C LYS A 137 13.54 -8.25 -12.68
N ALA A 138 13.42 -7.02 -13.16
CA ALA A 138 12.52 -6.74 -14.26
C ALA A 138 13.25 -7.18 -15.53
N PHE A 139 12.83 -8.29 -16.15
CA PHE A 139 13.33 -8.56 -17.50
C PHE A 139 12.77 -7.45 -18.40
N ILE A 140 13.65 -6.57 -18.88
CA ILE A 140 13.40 -5.84 -20.10
C ILE A 140 13.31 -6.95 -21.16
N LEU A 141 12.10 -7.23 -21.65
CA LEU A 141 11.94 -7.95 -22.90
C LEU A 141 12.57 -7.06 -23.97
N GLY A 142 13.84 -7.37 -24.28
CA GLY A 142 14.45 -6.91 -25.50
C GLY A 142 13.80 -7.66 -26.65
N ILE A 143 12.81 -7.01 -27.28
CA ILE A 143 12.53 -7.09 -28.71
C ILE A 143 12.02 -5.71 -29.12
#